data_AF-A0A967CHJ5-F1
#
_entry.id   AF-A0A967CHJ5-F1
#
_cell.length_a   1.000
_cell.length_b   1.000
_cell.length_c   1.000
_cell.angle_alpha   90.00
_cell.angle_beta   90.00
_cell.angle_gamma   90.00
#
_symmetry.space_group_name_H-M   'P 1'
#
loop_
_entity.id
_entity.type
_entity.pdbx_description
1 polymer ?
#
loop_
_entity_poly.entity_id
_entity_poly.type
_entity_poly.pdbx_seq_one_letter_code
_entity_poly.pdbx_strand_id
1 'polypeptide(L)'
;MPLDARKVAHISANRTRIRAGRSETVVLIAAGNGTTGTQVVTDAVWHDRHDGGPVAVPYGGPTGTGHANRGSVAWDATVELPGSVSLPTDLRYVARTASVAGISSAPRYAVIDAMRAGLGTVASAGLTAMTASGNRWRLHLRRLP
;
A
#
# COMPACT_ATOMS: atom_id res chain seq x y z
N MET A 1 20.66 17.71 9.59
CA MET A 1 19.70 18.72 10.09
C MET A 1 18.29 18.20 9.85
N PRO A 2 17.48 17.95 10.89
CA PRO A 2 16.11 17.46 10.74
C PRO A 2 15.24 18.49 10.02
N LEU A 3 14.21 18.04 9.30
CA LEU A 3 13.22 18.95 8.74
C LEU A 3 12.43 19.63 9.88
N ASP A 4 12.29 20.95 9.84
CA ASP A 4 11.42 21.66 10.77
C ASP A 4 9.93 21.42 10.46
N ALA A 5 9.07 21.58 11.47
CA ALA A 5 7.65 21.26 11.36
C ALA A 5 6.91 22.09 10.29
N ARG A 6 7.32 23.34 10.04
CA ARG A 6 6.71 24.21 9.03
C ARG A 6 7.01 23.70 7.62
N LYS A 7 8.24 23.26 7.36
CA LYS A 7 8.63 22.64 6.08
C LYS A 7 7.93 21.31 5.86
N VAL A 8 7.79 20.48 6.91
CA VAL A 8 7.01 19.23 6.82
C VAL A 8 5.56 19.52 6.42
N ALA A 9 4.92 20.48 7.09
CA ALA A 9 3.54 20.86 6.78
C ALA A 9 3.40 21.35 5.33
N HIS A 10 4.29 22.24 4.88
CA HIS A 10 4.27 22.77 3.52
C HIS A 10 4.44 21.67 2.45
N ILE A 11 5.42 20.77 2.61
CA ILE A 11 5.65 19.69 1.65
C ILE A 11 4.48 18.71 1.65
N SER A 12 3.90 18.40 2.82
CA SER A 12 2.74 17.52 2.92
C SER A 12 1.53 18.11 2.16
N ALA A 13 1.26 19.41 2.30
CA ALA A 13 0.17 20.09 1.61
C ALA A 13 0.36 20.09 0.09
N ASN A 14 1.56 20.42 -0.40
CA ASN A 14 1.85 20.39 -1.84
C ASN A 14 1.72 18.98 -2.42
N ARG A 15 2.22 17.96 -1.71
CA ARG A 15 2.06 16.56 -2.13
C ARG A 15 0.60 16.15 -2.20
N THR A 16 -0.24 16.58 -1.26
CA THR A 16 -1.69 16.31 -1.29
C THR A 16 -2.37 16.97 -2.50
N ARG A 17 -2.03 18.24 -2.81
CA ARG A 17 -2.58 18.93 -3.99
C ARG A 17 -2.27 18.23 -5.30
N ILE A 18 -1.03 17.75 -5.49
CA ILE A 18 -0.61 17.03 -6.70
C ILE A 18 -1.42 15.72 -6.90
N ARG A 19 -1.90 15.11 -5.81
CA ARG A 19 -2.55 13.79 -5.84
C ARG A 19 -4.05 13.85 -6.11
N ALA A 20 -4.72 14.94 -5.75
CA ALA A 20 -6.18 15.07 -5.87
C ALA A 20 -6.69 14.90 -7.31
N GLY A 21 -5.85 15.16 -8.33
CA GLY A 21 -6.19 14.91 -9.74
C GLY A 21 -5.91 13.49 -10.25
N ARG A 22 -5.44 12.58 -9.39
CA ARG A 22 -5.01 11.22 -9.74
C ARG A 22 -5.49 10.16 -8.73
N SER A 23 -6.34 10.55 -7.79
CA SER A 23 -6.85 9.67 -6.76
C SER A 23 -8.01 8.81 -7.26
N GLU A 24 -8.06 7.58 -6.76
CA GLU A 24 -9.08 6.59 -7.04
C GLU A 24 -9.55 5.93 -5.74
N THR A 25 -10.64 5.17 -5.84
CA THR A 25 -11.13 4.33 -4.74
C THR A 25 -10.73 2.89 -4.99
N VAL A 26 -10.27 2.21 -3.94
CA VAL A 26 -9.90 0.79 -3.93
C VAL A 26 -10.56 0.07 -2.78
N VAL A 27 -10.61 -1.25 -2.86
CA VAL A 27 -11.01 -2.10 -1.74
C VAL A 27 -9.83 -2.94 -1.29
N LEU A 28 -9.44 -2.78 -0.03
CA LEU A 28 -8.48 -3.63 0.65
C LEU A 28 -9.19 -4.89 1.15
N ILE A 29 -8.54 -6.04 0.98
CA ILE A 29 -9.10 -7.34 1.33
C ILE A 29 -8.10 -8.06 2.23
N ALA A 30 -8.50 -8.28 3.47
CA ALA A 30 -7.76 -8.97 4.50
C ALA A 30 -8.39 -10.34 4.78
N ALA A 31 -7.58 -11.32 5.18
CA ALA A 31 -8.06 -12.67 5.46
C ALA A 31 -7.66 -13.09 6.88
N GLY A 32 -8.62 -12.99 7.81
CA GLY A 32 -8.37 -13.12 9.24
C GLY A 32 -9.29 -14.17 9.84
N ASN A 33 -8.73 -15.17 10.52
CA ASN A 33 -9.45 -16.17 11.31
C ASN A 33 -10.72 -16.76 10.66
N GLY A 34 -10.70 -16.99 9.35
CA GLY A 34 -11.83 -17.56 8.61
C GLY A 34 -12.83 -16.55 8.01
N THR A 35 -12.65 -15.25 8.25
CA THR A 35 -13.49 -14.17 7.72
C THR A 35 -12.69 -13.25 6.80
N THR A 36 -13.25 -12.90 5.64
CA THR A 36 -12.66 -11.88 4.77
C THR A 36 -13.09 -10.50 5.23
N GLY A 37 -12.16 -9.69 5.72
CA GLY A 37 -12.40 -8.28 6.03
C GLY A 37 -12.20 -7.42 4.78
N THR A 38 -13.15 -6.55 4.48
CA THR A 38 -13.02 -5.60 3.36
C THR A 38 -13.06 -4.16 3.86
N GLN A 39 -12.19 -3.31 3.33
CA GLN A 39 -12.16 -1.89 3.63
C GLN A 39 -12.13 -1.07 2.34
N VAL A 40 -13.12 -0.21 2.15
CA VAL A 40 -13.12 0.77 1.05
C VAL A 40 -12.20 1.91 1.42
N VAL A 41 -11.27 2.25 0.52
CA VAL A 41 -10.29 3.32 0.69
C VAL A 41 -10.39 4.28 -0.47
N THR A 42 -10.77 5.52 -0.17
CA THR A 42 -10.71 6.64 -1.12
C THR A 42 -9.30 7.23 -1.15
N ASP A 43 -9.04 8.11 -2.12
CA ASP A 43 -7.78 8.86 -2.22
C ASP A 43 -6.52 8.00 -2.39
N ALA A 44 -6.69 6.79 -2.93
CA ALA A 44 -5.59 5.93 -3.30
C ALA A 44 -5.00 6.38 -4.64
N VAL A 45 -3.68 6.42 -4.78
CA VAL A 45 -3.02 6.84 -6.02
C VAL A 45 -2.36 5.63 -6.67
N TRP A 46 -2.77 5.31 -7.89
CA TRP A 46 -2.19 4.22 -8.67
C TRP A 46 -0.99 4.68 -9.49
N HIS A 47 0.02 3.83 -9.49
CA HIS A 47 1.15 3.92 -10.40
C HIS A 47 1.23 2.58 -11.12
N ASP A 48 0.50 2.48 -12.21
CA ASP A 48 0.62 1.37 -13.16
C ASP A 48 1.98 1.45 -13.85
N ARG A 49 2.62 0.30 -14.04
CA ARG A 49 3.88 0.27 -14.75
C ARG A 49 3.62 0.44 -16.24
N HIS A 50 4.09 1.54 -16.82
CA HIS A 50 3.89 1.80 -18.24
C HIS A 50 4.97 1.16 -19.13
N ASP A 51 6.23 1.02 -18.66
CA ASP A 51 7.32 0.54 -19.51
C ASP A 51 8.36 -0.32 -18.76
N GLY A 52 8.68 -1.51 -19.29
CA GLY A 52 9.94 -2.23 -19.07
C GLY A 52 10.12 -3.04 -17.76
N GLY A 53 9.65 -4.29 -17.76
CA GLY A 53 10.16 -5.44 -16.97
C GLY A 53 9.98 -5.42 -15.43
N PRO A 54 9.85 -6.57 -14.75
CA PRO A 54 9.64 -6.57 -13.30
C PRO A 54 10.81 -5.93 -12.52
N VAL A 55 10.54 -4.92 -11.69
CA VAL A 55 11.53 -4.43 -10.71
C VAL A 55 11.45 -5.35 -9.50
N ALA A 56 12.57 -5.96 -9.17
CA ALA A 56 12.66 -6.83 -8.03
C ALA A 56 12.87 -5.97 -6.77
N VAL A 57 11.91 -5.99 -5.85
CA VAL A 57 12.05 -5.32 -4.54
C VAL A 57 12.44 -6.33 -3.47
N PRO A 58 13.31 -5.98 -2.50
CA PRO A 58 13.58 -6.83 -1.35
C PRO A 58 12.27 -7.17 -0.65
N TYR A 59 12.02 -8.45 -0.42
CA TYR A 59 10.80 -8.91 0.24
C TYR A 59 10.90 -8.63 1.75
N GLY A 60 10.05 -7.73 2.27
CA GLY A 60 9.98 -7.39 3.70
C GLY A 60 8.90 -8.14 4.48
N GLY A 61 8.24 -9.14 3.89
CA GLY A 61 7.11 -9.85 4.50
C GLY A 61 7.50 -10.84 5.62
N PRO A 62 6.53 -11.34 6.41
CA PRO A 62 6.78 -12.22 7.54
C PRO A 62 7.47 -13.53 7.11
N THR A 63 8.55 -13.90 7.80
CA THR A 63 9.30 -15.14 7.60
C THR A 63 8.53 -16.34 8.15
N GLY A 64 7.49 -16.78 7.44
CA GLY A 64 6.91 -18.11 7.62
C GLY A 64 7.80 -19.19 6.99
N THR A 65 7.86 -20.37 7.59
CA THR A 65 8.52 -21.55 7.03
C THR A 65 7.92 -21.87 5.66
N GLY A 66 8.66 -21.54 4.59
CA GLY A 66 8.22 -21.56 3.20
C GLY A 66 8.67 -20.33 2.38
N HIS A 67 9.15 -19.26 3.03
CA HIS A 67 9.49 -17.99 2.38
C HIS A 67 10.98 -17.61 2.42
N ALA A 68 11.88 -18.56 2.72
CA ALA A 68 13.30 -18.28 2.99
C ALA A 68 14.17 -17.86 1.78
N ASN A 69 13.65 -17.87 0.54
CA ASN A 69 14.45 -17.66 -0.69
C ASN A 69 13.96 -16.49 -1.59
N ARG A 70 13.30 -15.46 -1.07
CA ARG A 70 12.84 -14.30 -1.88
C ARG A 70 13.72 -13.06 -1.68
N GLY A 71 14.97 -13.13 -2.13
CA GLY A 71 15.90 -11.99 -2.10
C GLY A 71 15.39 -10.75 -2.85
N SER A 72 14.52 -10.93 -3.85
CA SER A 72 13.77 -9.85 -4.50
C SER A 72 12.57 -10.38 -5.27
N VAL A 73 11.45 -9.63 -5.31
CA VAL A 73 10.18 -10.07 -5.91
C VAL A 73 9.70 -9.06 -6.94
N ALA A 74 9.40 -9.55 -8.14
CA ALA A 74 8.74 -8.80 -9.21
C ALA A 74 7.37 -8.23 -8.79
N TRP A 75 7.09 -6.97 -9.13
CA TRP A 75 5.78 -6.33 -8.96
C TRP A 75 5.30 -5.64 -10.26
N ASP A 76 3.98 -5.56 -10.44
CA ASP A 76 3.32 -5.06 -11.65
C ASP A 76 2.74 -3.65 -11.47
N ALA A 77 2.30 -3.31 -10.26
CA ALA A 77 1.80 -1.98 -9.92
C ALA A 77 2.20 -1.57 -8.50
N THR A 78 2.14 -0.26 -8.23
CA THR A 78 2.11 0.24 -6.84
C THR A 78 0.89 1.08 -6.59
N VAL A 79 0.35 0.97 -5.37
CA VAL A 79 -0.71 1.86 -4.89
C VAL A 79 -0.24 2.59 -3.63
N GLU A 80 -0.43 3.90 -3.59
CA GLU A 80 -0.24 4.71 -2.40
C GLU A 80 -1.58 4.98 -1.72
N LEU A 81 -1.74 4.56 -0.47
CA LEU A 81 -2.95 4.75 0.34
C LEU A 81 -2.84 6.00 1.20
N PRO A 82 -3.92 6.74 1.48
CA PRO A 82 -3.86 7.95 2.31
C PRO A 82 -3.40 7.65 3.75
N GLY A 83 -2.83 8.66 4.42
CA GLY A 83 -2.25 8.51 5.76
C GLY A 83 -3.25 8.28 6.89
N SER A 84 -4.55 8.36 6.59
CA SER A 84 -5.64 8.00 7.49
C SER A 84 -5.92 6.49 7.52
N VAL A 85 -5.39 5.72 6.57
CA VAL A 85 -5.67 4.29 6.45
C VAL A 85 -4.77 3.51 7.40
N SER A 86 -5.41 2.77 8.31
CA SER A 86 -4.77 1.70 9.06
C SER A 86 -4.77 0.44 8.21
N LEU A 87 -3.59 -0.16 8.01
CA LEU A 87 -3.50 -1.40 7.24
C LEU A 87 -3.94 -2.59 8.12
N PRO A 88 -4.83 -3.47 7.63
CA PRO A 88 -5.10 -4.75 8.29
C PRO A 88 -3.81 -5.59 8.40
N THR A 89 -3.60 -6.24 9.54
CA THR A 89 -2.40 -7.05 9.82
C THR A 89 -2.26 -8.26 8.90
N ASP A 90 -3.38 -8.69 8.33
CA ASP A 90 -3.60 -9.84 7.47
C ASP A 90 -4.03 -9.43 6.05
N LEU A 91 -3.68 -8.21 5.62
CA LEU A 91 -3.95 -7.71 4.28
C LEU A 91 -3.34 -8.63 3.21
N ARG A 92 -4.16 -9.09 2.25
CA ARG A 92 -3.72 -10.00 1.18
C ARG A 92 -3.91 -9.43 -0.21
N TYR A 93 -5.03 -8.74 -0.45
CA TYR A 93 -5.38 -8.28 -1.80
C TYR A 93 -5.83 -6.83 -1.81
N VAL A 94 -5.69 -6.23 -2.99
CA VAL A 94 -6.31 -4.96 -3.37
C VAL A 94 -7.14 -5.20 -4.62
N ALA A 95 -8.42 -4.83 -4.57
CA ALA A 95 -9.28 -4.75 -5.73
C ALA A 95 -9.40 -3.29 -6.17
N ARG A 96 -9.14 -3.00 -7.45
CA ARG A 96 -9.26 -1.65 -8.01
C ARG A 96 -10.73 -1.37 -8.37
N THR A 97 -11.54 -1.12 -7.34
CA THR A 97 -12.97 -0.85 -7.44
C THR A 97 -13.44 0.08 -6.33
N ALA A 98 -14.51 0.82 -6.60
CA ALA A 98 -15.10 1.75 -5.65
C ALA A 98 -16.01 1.09 -4.60
N SER A 99 -16.31 -0.21 -4.72
CA SER A 99 -17.26 -0.87 -3.82
C SER A 99 -16.94 -2.35 -3.58
N VAL A 100 -17.36 -2.87 -2.43
CA VAL A 100 -17.21 -4.28 -2.05
C VAL A 100 -17.96 -5.21 -3.03
N ALA A 101 -19.15 -4.80 -3.49
CA ALA A 101 -19.94 -5.57 -4.44
C ALA A 101 -19.23 -5.74 -5.81
N GLY A 102 -18.38 -4.79 -6.19
CA GLY A 102 -17.65 -4.82 -7.46
C GLY A 102 -16.35 -5.63 -7.44
N ILE A 103 -15.99 -6.29 -6.33
CA ILE A 103 -14.71 -7.02 -6.21
C ILE A 103 -14.60 -8.15 -7.25
N SER A 104 -15.69 -8.88 -7.52
CA SER A 104 -15.69 -10.07 -8.39
C SER A 104 -15.35 -9.76 -9.84
N SER A 105 -15.70 -8.57 -10.33
CA SER A 105 -15.46 -8.12 -11.70
C SER A 105 -14.24 -7.18 -11.83
N ALA A 106 -13.61 -6.81 -10.72
CA ALA A 106 -12.51 -5.86 -10.72
C ALA A 106 -11.15 -6.52 -10.92
N PRO A 107 -10.15 -5.80 -11.46
CA PRO A 107 -8.76 -6.20 -11.38
C PRO A 107 -8.33 -6.39 -9.92
N ARG A 108 -7.83 -7.58 -9.60
CA ARG A 108 -7.34 -7.94 -8.26
C ARG A 108 -5.84 -8.08 -8.27
N TYR A 109 -5.24 -7.65 -7.18
CA TYR A 109 -3.80 -7.69 -7.01
C TYR A 109 -3.44 -8.29 -5.66
N ALA A 110 -2.47 -9.19 -5.63
CA ALA A 110 -1.87 -9.67 -4.39
C ALA A 110 -0.88 -8.63 -3.86
N VAL A 111 -0.95 -8.36 -2.56
CA VAL A 111 0.01 -7.52 -1.85
C VAL A 111 1.27 -8.32 -1.61
N ILE A 112 2.38 -7.85 -2.16
CA ILE A 112 3.69 -8.48 -2.02
C ILE A 112 4.44 -7.89 -0.83
N ASP A 113 4.34 -6.57 -0.69
CA ASP A 113 5.10 -5.80 0.27
C ASP A 113 4.38 -4.47 0.56
N ALA A 114 4.58 -3.93 1.76
CA ALA A 114 3.97 -2.71 2.24
C ALA A 114 5.04 -1.84 2.92
N MET A 115 5.31 -0.68 2.34
CA MET A 115 6.29 0.27 2.84
C MET A 115 5.60 1.55 3.31
N ARG A 116 6.14 2.17 4.36
CA ARG A 116 5.69 3.52 4.75
C ARG A 116 6.17 4.52 3.72
N ALA A 117 5.24 5.25 3.13
CA ALA A 117 5.49 6.44 2.34
C ALA A 117 5.27 7.67 3.24
N GLY A 118 6.23 8.57 3.38
CA GLY A 118 6.05 9.71 4.28
C GLY A 118 7.33 10.45 4.57
N LEU A 119 7.19 11.64 5.14
CA LEU A 119 8.32 12.47 5.59
C LEU A 119 8.76 12.08 7.02
N GLY A 120 8.62 10.80 7.39
CA GLY A 120 8.50 10.32 8.77
C GLY A 120 9.48 10.92 9.79
N THR A 121 8.98 11.21 10.99
CA THR A 121 9.79 11.41 12.21
C THR A 121 9.92 10.14 13.05
N VAL A 122 9.22 9.06 12.69
CA VAL A 122 9.28 7.76 13.36
C VAL A 122 9.95 6.75 12.44
N ALA A 123 10.97 6.06 12.97
CA ALA A 123 11.79 5.08 12.26
C ALA A 123 10.93 4.00 11.57
N SER A 124 11.50 3.39 10.53
CA SER A 124 11.00 2.20 9.86
C SER A 124 10.88 1.04 10.85
N ALA A 125 9.78 1.01 11.60
CA ALA A 125 9.37 -0.15 12.37
C ALA A 125 8.79 -1.18 11.39
N GLY A 126 9.15 -2.45 11.57
CA GLY A 126 8.54 -3.56 10.85
C GLY A 126 7.01 -3.61 11.00
N LEU A 127 6.38 -4.64 10.41
CA LEU A 127 4.92 -4.83 10.30
C LEU A 127 4.10 -4.57 11.60
N THR A 128 4.71 -4.58 12.78
CA THR A 128 4.07 -4.34 14.09
C THR A 128 3.46 -2.94 14.28
N ALA A 129 3.68 -1.99 13.36
CA ALA A 129 3.13 -0.64 13.44
C ALA A 129 2.16 -0.29 12.28
N MET A 130 1.50 -1.28 11.68
CA MET A 130 0.54 -1.09 10.56
C MET A 130 -0.71 -0.25 10.90
N THR A 131 -0.97 -0.01 12.19
CA THR A 131 -2.13 0.72 12.73
C THR A 131 -1.86 2.20 13.07
N ALA A 132 -0.62 2.69 12.91
CA ALA A 132 -0.28 4.06 13.29
C ALA A 132 -0.83 5.09 12.28
N SER A 133 -1.85 5.83 12.67
CA SER A 133 -2.43 6.95 11.92
C SER A 133 -1.37 8.01 11.59
N GLY A 134 -1.52 8.68 10.45
CA GLY A 134 -0.60 9.71 9.96
C GLY A 134 0.55 9.18 9.08
N ASN A 135 0.69 7.85 8.95
CA ASN A 135 1.64 7.24 8.00
C ASN A 135 0.94 6.91 6.69
N ARG A 136 1.48 7.40 5.57
CA ARG A 136 1.03 6.95 4.26
C ARG A 136 1.65 5.59 3.96
N TRP A 137 0.97 4.75 3.20
CA TRP A 137 1.45 3.43 2.84
C TRP A 137 1.60 3.30 1.33
N ARG A 138 2.69 2.70 0.88
CA ARG A 138 2.91 2.29 -0.50
C ARG A 138 2.93 0.77 -0.53
N LEU A 139 2.06 0.19 -1.35
CA LEU A 139 1.97 -1.25 -1.53
C LEU A 139 2.59 -1.64 -2.87
N HIS A 140 3.39 -2.70 -2.88
CA HIS A 140 3.86 -3.37 -4.08
C HIS A 140 2.91 -4.52 -4.43
N LEU A 141 2.43 -4.55 -5.67
CA LEU A 141 1.31 -5.38 -6.08
C LEU A 141 1.67 -6.32 -7.23
N ARG A 142 1.20 -7.57 -7.18
CA ARG A 142 1.21 -8.54 -8.29
C ARG A 142 -0.20 -8.66 -8.84
N ARG A 143 -0.40 -8.51 -10.15
CA ARG A 143 -1.71 -8.74 -10.77
C ARG A 143 -2.08 -10.21 -10.69
N LEU A 144 -3.31 -10.50 -10.29
CA LEU A 144 -3.87 -11.85 -10.34
C LEU A 144 -4.54 -12.09 -11.70
N PRO A 145 -4.51 -13.34 -12.21
CA PRO A 145 -5.26 -13.73 -13.40
C PRO A 145 -6.78 -13.60 -13.18
#